data_AF-A0A3M0ZMU1-F1
#
_entry.id   AF-A0A3M0ZMU1-F1
#
_cell.length_a   1.000
_cell.length_b   1.000
_cell.length_c   1.000
_cell.angle_alpha   90.00
_cell.angle_beta   90.00
_cell.angle_gamma   90.00
#
_symmetry.space_group_name_H-M   'P 1'
#
loop_
_entity.id
_entity.type
_entity.pdbx_description
1 polymer ?
#
loop_
_entity_poly.entity_id
_entity_poly.type
_entity_poly.pdbx_seq_one_letter_code
_entity_poly.pdbx_strand_id
1 'polypeptide(L)'
;IILLTAKNEKQDIIKGLNNGADDYIRKPFDPEELEARIKVGFRYLTLQEQLHGEMKKLREALEHIRTLQGLLPICMHCHKIRDDEGYWEKLEVYIEDHSLAEFSHSICPDCMEKIYGELDQRKKSSATEGSC
;
A
#
# COMPACT_ATOMS: atom_id res chain seq x y z
N ILE A 1 18.85 23.61 7.04
CA ILE A 1 19.85 23.99 8.07
C ILE A 1 20.88 24.91 7.42
N ILE A 2 20.89 26.18 7.81
CA ILE A 2 21.89 27.17 7.37
C ILE A 2 23.02 27.18 8.39
N LEU A 3 24.26 26.89 7.96
CA LEU A 3 25.44 26.98 8.82
C LEU A 3 26.07 28.36 8.74
N LEU A 4 26.27 28.99 9.91
CA LEU A 4 26.99 30.25 10.06
C LEU A 4 28.36 29.98 10.73
N THR A 5 29.46 30.35 10.07
CA THR A 5 30.81 30.06 10.58
C THR A 5 31.76 31.25 10.50
N ALA A 6 32.80 31.23 11.34
CA ALA A 6 33.98 32.09 11.18
C ALA A 6 35.13 31.39 10.42
N LYS A 7 34.95 30.11 10.05
CA LYS A 7 35.94 29.36 9.28
C LYS A 7 35.86 29.76 7.81
N ASN A 8 36.96 30.30 7.29
CA ASN A 8 37.01 30.91 5.98
C ASN A 8 37.61 30.01 4.88
N GLU A 9 38.07 28.81 5.24
CA GLU A 9 38.66 27.88 4.29
C GLU A 9 37.59 27.22 3.42
N LYS A 10 37.82 27.18 2.11
CA LYS A 10 36.89 26.57 1.15
C LYS A 10 36.57 25.12 1.47
N GLN A 11 37.53 24.39 2.05
CA GLN A 11 37.38 22.99 2.41
C GLN A 11 36.33 22.78 3.50
N ASP A 12 36.25 23.68 4.49
CA ASP A 12 35.25 23.61 5.56
C ASP A 12 33.82 23.83 5.05
N ILE A 13 33.66 24.69 4.03
CA ILE A 13 32.38 24.99 3.37
C ILE A 13 31.89 23.76 2.61
N ILE A 14 32.75 23.20 1.76
CA ILE A 14 32.43 22.02 0.94
C ILE A 14 32.11 20.84 1.85
N LYS A 15 32.88 20.66 2.92
CA LYS A 15 32.59 19.63 3.92
C LYS A 15 31.24 19.87 4.59
N GLY A 16 30.90 21.10 4.97
CA GLY A 16 29.59 21.42 5.54
C GLY A 16 28.42 21.07 4.61
N LEU A 17 28.50 21.48 3.35
CA LEU A 17 27.48 21.20 2.33
C LEU A 17 27.33 19.69 2.08
N ASN A 18 28.44 18.97 1.90
CA ASN A 18 28.41 17.52 1.68
C ASN A 18 27.88 16.72 2.89
N ASN A 19 27.94 17.28 4.10
CA ASN A 19 27.36 16.68 5.29
C ASN A 19 25.87 17.04 5.50
N GLY A 20 25.20 17.59 4.47
CA GLY A 20 23.76 17.85 4.49
C GLY A 20 23.38 19.25 4.99
N ALA A 21 24.32 20.20 5.01
CA ALA A 21 23.95 21.61 5.19
C ALA A 21 23.24 22.12 3.93
N ASP A 22 22.06 22.71 4.10
CA ASP A 22 21.31 23.29 2.98
C ASP A 22 21.93 24.61 2.51
N ASP A 23 22.57 25.33 3.42
CA ASP A 23 23.28 26.57 3.09
C ASP A 23 24.43 26.86 4.05
N TYR A 24 25.39 27.67 3.61
CA TYR A 24 26.62 27.97 4.33
C TYR A 24 27.01 29.44 4.15
N ILE A 25 27.06 30.21 5.24
CA ILE A 25 27.34 31.64 5.25
C ILE A 25 28.55 31.94 6.17
N ARG A 26 29.52 32.70 5.65
CA ARG A 26 30.76 33.07 6.36
C ARG A 26 30.61 34.42 7.07
N LYS A 27 31.23 34.56 8.25
CA LYS A 27 31.28 35.83 9.00
C LYS A 27 32.50 36.69 8.64
N PRO A 28 32.38 38.03 8.66
CA PRO A 28 31.13 38.78 8.82
C PRO A 28 30.26 38.67 7.55
N PHE A 29 28.95 38.45 7.72
CA PHE A 29 28.00 38.33 6.62
C PHE A 29 27.21 39.61 6.43
N ASP A 30 26.68 39.78 5.22
CA ASP A 30 25.72 40.84 4.93
C ASP A 30 24.33 40.45 5.45
N PRO A 31 23.67 41.28 6.27
CA PRO A 31 22.32 41.02 6.74
C PRO A 31 21.29 40.83 5.61
N GLU A 32 21.42 41.57 4.50
CA GLU A 32 20.53 41.45 3.34
C GLU A 32 20.73 40.11 2.61
N GLU A 33 21.97 39.63 2.52
CA GLU A 33 22.28 38.31 1.95
C GLU A 33 21.65 37.19 2.81
N LEU A 34 21.80 37.27 4.13
CA LEU A 34 21.20 36.31 5.05
C LEU A 34 19.66 36.32 4.93
N GLU A 35 19.05 37.50 4.88
CA GLU A 35 17.60 37.64 4.73
C GLU A 35 17.10 37.02 3.42
N ALA A 36 17.79 37.26 2.30
CA ALA A 36 17.46 36.68 1.01
C ALA A 36 17.51 35.14 1.05
N ARG A 37 18.54 34.57 1.68
CA ARG A 37 18.69 33.10 1.83
C ARG A 37 17.61 32.49 2.71
N ILE A 38 17.28 33.14 3.83
CA ILE A 38 16.18 32.72 4.70
C ILE A 38 14.85 32.73 3.93
N LYS A 39 14.57 33.78 3.14
CA LYS A 39 13.36 33.86 2.30
C LYS A 39 13.28 32.70 1.29
N VAL A 40 14.39 32.34 0.66
CA VAL A 40 14.43 31.16 -0.24
C VAL A 40 14.16 29.88 0.54
N GLY A 41 14.77 29.71 1.72
CA GLY A 41 14.52 28.57 2.61
C GLY A 41 13.04 28.44 3.01
N PHE A 42 12.40 29.54 3.39
CA PHE A 42 10.96 29.54 3.68
C PHE A 42 10.11 29.11 2.48
N ARG A 43 10.40 29.65 1.29
CA ARG A 43 9.69 29.26 0.06
C ARG A 43 9.82 27.77 -0.22
N TYR A 44 11.01 27.19 -0.01
CA TYR A 44 11.23 25.77 -0.17
C TYR A 44 10.39 24.94 0.81
N LEU A 45 10.38 25.31 2.10
CA LEU A 45 9.58 24.64 3.12
C LEU A 45 8.08 24.69 2.79
N THR A 46 7.57 25.84 2.36
CA THR A 46 6.17 25.98 1.95
C THR A 46 5.81 25.09 0.77
N LEU A 47 6.67 25.03 -0.26
CA LEU A 47 6.44 24.16 -1.42
C LEU A 47 6.47 22.67 -1.03
N GLN A 48 7.40 22.28 -0.15
CA GLN A 48 7.47 20.92 0.36
C GLN A 48 6.20 20.54 1.14
N GLU A 49 5.69 21.43 1.99
CA GLU A 49 4.46 21.21 2.74
C GLU A 49 3.25 21.08 1.80
N GLN A 50 3.15 21.93 0.78
CA GLN A 50 2.11 21.84 -0.25
C GLN A 50 2.16 20.51 -1.00
N LEU A 51 3.35 20.08 -1.44
CA LEU A 51 3.52 18.81 -2.13
C LEU A 51 3.09 17.62 -1.25
N HIS A 52 3.50 17.60 0.02
CA HIS A 52 3.09 16.55 0.96
C HIS A 52 1.58 16.57 1.20
N GLY A 53 0.98 17.77 1.28
CA GLY A 53 -0.47 17.94 1.40
C GLY A 53 -1.24 17.38 0.21
N GLU A 54 -0.83 17.69 -1.02
CA GLU A 54 -1.45 17.18 -2.24
C GLU A 54 -1.28 15.66 -2.38
N MET A 55 -0.11 15.12 -2.05
CA MET A 55 0.12 13.67 -2.03
C MET A 55 -0.82 12.94 -1.06
N LYS A 56 -1.06 13.54 0.12
CA LYS A 56 -2.02 12.99 1.09
C LYS A 56 -3.45 12.99 0.53
N LYS A 57 -3.91 14.11 -0.04
CA LYS A 57 -5.25 14.21 -0.66
C LYS A 57 -5.44 13.19 -1.78
N LEU A 58 -4.44 13.04 -2.65
CA LEU A 58 -4.49 12.08 -3.75
C LEU A 58 -4.60 10.65 -3.22
N ARG A 59 -3.82 10.31 -2.19
CA ARG A 59 -3.90 9.00 -1.54
C ARG A 59 -5.28 8.76 -0.91
N GLU A 60 -5.83 9.73 -0.19
CA GLU A 60 -7.16 9.63 0.40
C GLU A 60 -8.24 9.45 -0.68
N ALA A 61 -8.17 10.19 -1.77
CA ALA A 61 -9.10 10.03 -2.90
C ALA A 61 -9.03 8.63 -3.52
N LEU A 62 -7.82 8.06 -3.64
CA LEU A 62 -7.62 6.69 -4.12
C LEU A 62 -8.20 5.64 -3.15
N GLU A 63 -8.11 5.85 -1.84
CA GLU A 63 -8.68 4.95 -0.84
C GLU A 63 -10.22 4.94 -0.89
N HIS A 64 -10.87 6.06 -1.20
CA HIS A 64 -12.34 6.14 -1.33
C HIS A 64 -12.89 5.47 -2.60
N ILE A 65 -12.08 5.36 -3.66
CA ILE A 65 -12.50 4.63 -4.86
C ILE A 65 -12.55 3.12 -4.59
N ARG A 66 -11.75 2.60 -3.65
CA ARG A 66 -11.73 1.17 -3.29
C ARG A 66 -12.92 0.70 -2.47
N THR A 67 -13.64 1.61 -1.78
CA THR A 67 -14.73 1.22 -0.88
C THR A 67 -16.12 1.29 -1.51
N LEU A 68 -16.25 1.80 -2.74
CA LEU A 68 -17.52 1.86 -3.47
C LEU A 68 -17.32 1.61 -4.98
N GLN A 69 -16.88 0.40 -5.33
CA GLN A 69 -17.07 -0.11 -6.70
C GLN A 69 -18.13 -1.21 -6.70
N GLY A 70 -19.39 -0.75 -6.79
CA GLY A 70 -20.46 -1.43 -7.51
C GLY A 70 -21.23 -2.49 -6.75
N LEU A 71 -22.55 -2.53 -7.00
CA LEU A 71 -23.30 -3.76 -6.86
C LEU A 71 -22.71 -4.76 -7.86
N LEU A 72 -22.05 -5.81 -7.40
CA LEU A 72 -21.59 -6.88 -8.28
C LEU A 72 -22.81 -7.64 -8.82
N PRO A 73 -23.07 -7.61 -10.13
CA PRO A 73 -24.18 -8.35 -10.71
C PRO A 73 -23.86 -9.86 -10.67
N ILE A 74 -24.46 -10.57 -9.72
CA ILE A 74 -24.33 -12.02 -9.60
C ILE A 74 -25.50 -12.75 -10.26
N CYS A 75 -25.24 -13.92 -10.82
CA CYS A 75 -26.30 -14.82 -11.26
C CYS A 75 -26.95 -15.47 -10.03
N MET A 76 -28.26 -15.29 -9.83
CA MET A 76 -28.99 -15.88 -8.70
C MET A 76 -29.00 -17.42 -8.66
N HIS A 77 -28.61 -18.08 -9.76
CA HIS A 77 -28.62 -19.55 -9.87
C HIS A 77 -27.25 -20.18 -9.65
N CYS A 78 -26.20 -19.62 -10.26
CA CYS A 78 -24.86 -20.22 -10.26
C CYS A 78 -23.78 -19.33 -9.64
N HIS A 79 -24.15 -18.14 -9.15
CA HIS A 79 -23.28 -17.17 -8.45
C HIS A 79 -22.06 -16.68 -9.24
N LYS A 80 -22.05 -16.87 -10.56
CA LYS A 80 -21.10 -16.19 -11.45
C LYS A 80 -21.28 -14.67 -11.37
N ILE A 81 -20.20 -13.93 -11.56
CA ILE A 81 -20.21 -12.47 -11.67
C ILE A 81 -20.24 -12.10 -13.15
N ARG A 82 -21.00 -11.04 -13.48
CA ARG A 82 -20.94 -10.41 -14.80
C ARG A 82 -19.94 -9.26 -14.79
N ASP A 83 -18.95 -9.32 -15.67
CA ASP A 83 -17.93 -8.29 -15.84
C ASP A 83 -18.47 -7.04 -16.56
N ASP A 84 -17.60 -6.06 -16.76
CA ASP A 84 -17.92 -4.79 -17.43
C ASP A 84 -18.20 -4.95 -18.94
N GLU A 85 -17.70 -6.02 -19.57
CA GLU A 85 -17.94 -6.36 -20.97
C GLU A 85 -19.24 -7.17 -21.16
N GLY A 86 -19.84 -7.64 -20.06
CA GLY A 86 -21.08 -8.40 -20.02
C GLY A 86 -20.90 -9.93 -20.05
N TYR A 87 -19.67 -10.44 -19.97
CA TYR A 87 -19.39 -11.87 -19.87
C TYR A 87 -19.56 -12.38 -18.43
N TRP A 88 -19.84 -13.68 -18.31
CA TRP A 88 -20.08 -14.35 -17.03
C TRP A 88 -18.90 -15.22 -16.63
N GLU A 89 -18.19 -14.79 -15.60
CA GLU A 89 -17.01 -15.47 -15.09
C GLU A 89 -17.20 -15.99 -13.66
N LYS A 90 -16.22 -16.78 -13.21
CA LYS A 90 -16.21 -17.30 -11.85
C LYS A 90 -15.82 -16.19 -10.88
N LEU A 91 -16.33 -16.28 -9.65
CA LEU A 91 -16.06 -15.31 -8.59
C LEU A 91 -14.56 -15.13 -8.35
N GLU A 92 -13.81 -16.23 -8.33
CA GLU A 92 -12.38 -16.21 -8.02
C GLU A 92 -11.61 -15.40 -9.07
N VAL A 93 -11.93 -15.57 -10.35
CA VAL A 93 -11.31 -14.86 -11.47
C VAL A 93 -11.60 -13.36 -11.38
N TYR A 94 -12.87 -12.99 -11.22
CA TYR A 94 -13.27 -11.58 -11.11
C TYR A 94 -12.54 -10.88 -9.94
N ILE A 95 -12.46 -11.55 -8.79
CA ILE A 95 -11.85 -10.97 -7.58
C ILE A 95 -10.32 -10.88 -7.70
N GLU A 96 -9.65 -11.83 -8.33
CA GLU A 96 -8.20 -11.75 -8.59
C GLU A 96 -7.87 -10.60 -9.56
N ASP A 97 -8.67 -10.41 -10.62
CA ASP A 97 -8.43 -9.37 -11.63
C ASP A 97 -8.77 -7.95 -11.15
N HIS A 98 -9.74 -7.83 -10.24
CA HIS A 98 -10.26 -6.53 -9.79
C HIS A 98 -9.88 -6.18 -8.34
N SER A 99 -9.04 -6.98 -7.68
CA SER A 99 -8.57 -6.71 -6.31
C SER A 99 -7.13 -7.19 -6.07
N LEU A 100 -6.66 -7.10 -4.83
CA LEU A 100 -5.35 -7.62 -4.42
C LEU A 100 -5.48 -8.97 -3.66
N ALA A 101 -6.61 -9.66 -3.80
CA ALA A 101 -6.87 -10.92 -3.10
C ALA A 101 -6.25 -12.12 -3.84
N GLU A 102 -5.72 -13.08 -3.08
CA GLU A 102 -5.25 -14.38 -3.57
C GLU A 102 -6.05 -15.50 -2.89
N PHE A 103 -6.41 -16.57 -3.62
CA PHE A 103 -7.24 -17.65 -3.08
C PHE A 103 -6.42 -18.89 -2.70
N SER A 104 -6.54 -19.30 -1.44
CA SER A 104 -6.09 -20.62 -1.00
C SER A 104 -7.20 -21.65 -1.17
N HIS A 105 -6.85 -22.82 -1.71
CA HIS A 105 -7.79 -23.93 -1.86
C HIS A 105 -7.79 -24.77 -0.58
N SER A 106 -8.75 -24.50 0.31
CA SER A 106 -8.95 -25.26 1.53
C SER A 106 -10.38 -25.79 1.60
N ILE A 107 -10.57 -26.91 2.30
CA ILE A 107 -11.89 -27.48 2.59
C ILE A 107 -12.27 -27.13 4.03
N CYS A 108 -13.43 -26.51 4.23
CA CYS A 108 -13.89 -26.21 5.60
C CYS A 108 -14.32 -27.49 6.33
N PRO A 109 -14.38 -27.49 7.68
CA PRO A 109 -14.79 -28.65 8.47
C PRO A 109 -16.14 -29.24 8.04
N ASP A 110 -17.14 -28.41 7.75
CA ASP A 110 -18.47 -28.86 7.32
C ASP A 110 -18.44 -29.60 5.97
N CYS A 111 -17.65 -29.08 5.02
CA CYS A 111 -17.47 -29.73 3.72
C CYS A 111 -16.66 -31.02 3.85
N MET A 112 -15.67 -31.03 4.75
CA MET A 112 -14.90 -32.24 5.04
C MET A 112 -15.81 -33.33 5.61
N GLU A 113 -16.70 -33.01 6.54
CA GLU A 113 -17.66 -33.96 7.10
C GLU A 113 -18.67 -34.44 6.05
N LYS A 114 -19.18 -33.56 5.18
CA LYS A 114 -20.12 -33.97 4.12
C LYS A 114 -19.49 -34.85 3.04
N ILE A 115 -18.26 -34.54 2.63
CA ILE A 115 -17.59 -35.24 1.52
C ILE A 115 -16.93 -36.54 2.00
N TYR A 116 -16.34 -36.53 3.19
CA TYR A 116 -15.55 -37.65 3.71
C TYR A 116 -16.19 -38.37 4.90
N GLY A 117 -17.26 -37.84 5.51
CA GLY A 117 -17.93 -38.45 6.66
C GLY A 117 -18.57 -39.82 6.36
N GLU A 118 -19.00 -40.07 5.13
CA GLU A 118 -19.52 -41.39 4.72
C GLU A 118 -18.41 -42.45 4.53
N LEU A 119 -17.17 -42.02 4.25
CA LEU A 119 -16.02 -42.93 4.10
C LEU A 119 -15.56 -43.49 5.46
N ASP A 120 -15.82 -42.78 6.55
CA ASP A 120 -15.57 -43.27 7.91
C ASP A 120 -16.60 -44.34 8.36
N GLN A 121 -17.82 -44.28 7.82
CA GLN A 121 -18.87 -45.26 8.12
C GLN A 121 -18.64 -46.60 7.38
N ARG A 122 -18.17 -46.55 6.12
CA ARG A 122 -17.83 -47.77 5.36
C ARG A 122 -16.64 -48.55 5.93
N LYS A 123 -15.66 -47.86 6.54
CA LYS A 123 -14.53 -48.52 7.22
C LYS A 123 -14.93 -49.22 8.53
N LYS A 124 -15.92 -48.69 9.24
CA LYS A 124 -16.45 -49.33 10.47
C LYS A 124 -17.27 -50.58 10.17
N SER A 125 -17.96 -50.65 9.03
CA SER A 125 -18.68 -51.87 8.61
C SER A 125 -17.78 -53.00 8.11
N SER A 126 -16.58 -52.70 7.60
CA SER A 126 -15.63 -53.74 7.10
C SER A 126 -14.67 -54.29 8.17
N ALA A 127 -14.65 -53.72 9.38
CA ALA A 127 -13.78 -54.17 10.47
C ALA A 127 -14.43 -55.22 11.39
N THR A 128 -15.74 -55.48 11.26
CA THR A 128 -16.49 -56.36 12.17
C THR A 128 -16.64 -57.81 11.67
N GLU A 129 -16.22 -58.13 10.44
CA GLU A 129 -16.30 -59.49 9.86
C GLU A 129 -14.96 -60.24 9.81
N GLY A 130 -13.92 -59.71 10.47
CA GLY A 130 -12.56 -60.28 10.44
C GLY A 130 -12.02 -60.80 11.76
N SER A 131 -12.88 -61.14 12.74
CA SER A 131 -12.44 -61.82 13.98
C SER A 131 -12.97 -63.25 13.99
N CYS A 132 -12.22 -64.16 13.36
CA CYS A 132 -12.28 -65.58 13.63
C CYS A 132 -11.21 -65.95 14.67
#